data_AF-A0A0S8GWH8-F1
#
_entry.id   AF-A0A0S8GWH8-F1
#
_cell.length_a   1.000
_cell.length_b   1.000
_cell.length_c   1.000
_cell.angle_alpha   90.00
_cell.angle_beta   90.00
_cell.angle_gamma   90.00
#
_symmetry.space_group_name_H-M   'P 1'
#
loop_
_entity.id
_entity.type
_entity.pdbx_description
1 polymer ?
#
loop_
_entity_poly.entity_id
_entity_poly.type
_entity_poly.pdbx_seq_one_letter_code
_entity_poly.pdbx_strand_id
1 'polypeptide(L)'
;MVEDDLKQLLIQTDRAAGPAVAPRADLASRIRHLDRRRRRITMISEPIALAAGLMLAMGIFFWTGKKPISIAKPQAVPPELVQNTGIPEVPTTTPDTKAELAQMSLALVQLQAEAETQMLVVRQLRAWERQQARLAELERQLAAIPDPLEEVRRQVEQAAYTMVYHADLKYNKLNLKDSAIQDFQRVIKLYPQTRWAQVAQNKLSEIRYNRKGALL
;
A
#
# COMPACT_ATOMS: atom_id res chain seq x y z
N MET A 1 -45.94 -35.04 -2.81
CA MET A 1 -46.56 -33.70 -2.71
C MET A 1 -45.57 -32.57 -2.98
N VAL A 2 -44.33 -32.60 -2.47
CA VAL A 2 -43.34 -31.51 -2.67
C VAL A 2 -42.95 -31.28 -4.14
N GLU A 3 -42.98 -32.34 -4.96
CA GLU A 3 -42.46 -32.30 -6.32
C GLU A 3 -43.40 -31.60 -7.32
N ASP A 4 -44.71 -31.65 -7.05
CA ASP A 4 -45.71 -30.98 -7.87
C ASP A 4 -45.77 -29.47 -7.59
N ASP A 5 -45.57 -29.08 -6.32
CA ASP A 5 -45.44 -27.67 -5.93
C ASP A 5 -44.18 -27.03 -6.54
N LEU A 6 -43.07 -27.77 -6.60
CA LEU A 6 -41.83 -27.30 -7.21
C LEU A 6 -41.98 -27.08 -8.72
N LYS A 7 -42.71 -27.98 -9.39
CA LYS A 7 -43.04 -27.84 -10.82
C LYS A 7 -43.96 -26.66 -11.07
N GLN A 8 -44.96 -26.43 -10.22
CA GLN A 8 -45.84 -25.27 -10.34
C GLN A 8 -45.08 -23.95 -10.13
N LEU A 9 -44.13 -23.92 -9.19
CA LEU A 9 -43.29 -22.75 -8.95
C LEU A 9 -42.43 -22.42 -10.17
N LEU A 10 -41.78 -23.44 -10.76
CA LEU A 10 -40.95 -23.27 -11.96
C LEU A 10 -41.75 -22.74 -13.16
N ILE A 11 -42.95 -23.29 -13.39
CA ILE A 11 -43.81 -22.86 -14.49
C ILE A 11 -44.32 -21.42 -14.28
N GLN A 12 -44.62 -21.03 -13.03
CA GLN A 12 -44.99 -19.65 -12.72
C GLN A 12 -43.83 -18.68 -12.92
N THR A 13 -42.61 -19.05 -12.51
CA THR A 13 -41.43 -18.19 -12.72
C THR A 13 -41.09 -18.00 -14.19
N ASP A 14 -41.25 -19.05 -15.01
CA ASP A 14 -40.96 -18.98 -16.44
C ASP A 14 -41.99 -18.10 -17.19
N ARG A 15 -43.26 -18.15 -16.78
CA ARG A 15 -44.29 -17.23 -17.29
C ARG A 15 -44.09 -15.78 -16.86
N ALA A 16 -43.56 -15.54 -15.65
CA ALA A 16 -43.29 -14.19 -15.15
C ALA A 16 -42.06 -13.55 -15.81
N ALA A 17 -41.11 -14.35 -16.31
CA ALA A 17 -39.87 -13.85 -16.91
C ALA A 17 -40.06 -13.21 -18.29
N GLY A 18 -41.18 -13.49 -18.97
CA GLY A 18 -41.47 -12.96 -20.31
C GLY A 18 -40.51 -13.48 -21.40
N PRO A 19 -40.81 -13.23 -22.69
CA PRO A 19 -39.95 -13.69 -23.78
C PRO A 19 -38.57 -13.02 -23.70
N ALA A 20 -37.52 -13.82 -23.86
CA ALA A 20 -36.14 -13.33 -23.89
C ALA A 20 -35.99 -12.24 -24.95
N VAL A 21 -35.74 -11.01 -24.50
CA VAL A 21 -35.45 -9.88 -25.38
C VAL A 21 -34.20 -10.24 -26.19
N ALA A 22 -34.36 -10.37 -27.51
CA ALA A 22 -33.26 -10.68 -28.41
C ALA A 22 -32.07 -9.75 -28.11
N PRO A 23 -30.87 -10.29 -27.85
CA PRO A 23 -29.72 -9.48 -27.51
C PRO A 23 -29.40 -8.56 -28.69
N ARG A 24 -29.49 -7.25 -28.46
CA ARG A 24 -29.05 -6.24 -29.44
C ARG A 24 -27.62 -6.57 -29.85
N ALA A 25 -27.34 -6.59 -31.15
CA ALA A 25 -26.04 -6.93 -31.75
C ALA A 25 -24.85 -6.11 -31.20
N ASP A 26 -25.12 -5.06 -30.44
CA ASP A 26 -24.15 -4.16 -29.82
C ASP A 26 -23.76 -4.55 -28.37
N LEU A 27 -24.27 -5.67 -27.83
CA LEU A 27 -23.89 -6.14 -26.50
C LEU A 27 -22.48 -6.75 -26.50
N ALA A 28 -22.12 -7.48 -27.56
CA ALA A 28 -20.82 -8.13 -27.69
C ALA A 28 -19.67 -7.11 -27.84
N SER A 29 -19.90 -6.01 -28.55
CA SER A 29 -18.98 -4.87 -28.67
C SER A 29 -18.80 -4.16 -27.32
N ARG A 30 -19.89 -3.91 -26.58
CA ARG A 30 -19.83 -3.31 -25.23
C ARG A 30 -19.09 -4.18 -24.21
N ILE A 31 -19.30 -5.50 -24.23
CA ILE A 31 -18.62 -6.42 -23.31
C ILE A 31 -17.11 -6.48 -23.62
N ARG A 32 -16.70 -6.44 -24.90
CA ARG A 32 -15.27 -6.39 -25.28
C ARG A 32 -14.56 -5.12 -24.80
N HIS A 33 -15.27 -3.98 -24.75
CA HIS A 33 -14.70 -2.74 -24.20
C HIS A 33 -14.56 -2.76 -22.67
N LEU A 34 -15.45 -3.46 -21.96
CA LEU A 34 -15.38 -3.60 -20.50
C LEU A 34 -14.34 -4.63 -20.05
N ASP A 35 -14.17 -5.75 -20.77
CA ASP A 35 -13.21 -6.80 -20.41
C ASP A 35 -11.74 -6.31 -20.50
N ARG A 36 -11.42 -5.45 -21.49
CA ARG A 36 -10.09 -4.82 -21.59
C ARG A 36 -9.76 -3.90 -20.42
N ARG A 37 -10.76 -3.29 -19.78
CA ARG A 37 -10.57 -2.38 -18.63
C ARG A 37 -10.46 -3.18 -17.32
N ARG A 38 -11.12 -4.34 -17.23
CA ARG A 38 -11.12 -5.19 -16.03
C ARG A 38 -9.81 -5.99 -15.86
N ARG A 39 -9.17 -6.42 -16.95
CA ARG A 39 -7.87 -7.13 -16.89
C ARG A 39 -6.70 -6.29 -16.36
N ARG A 40 -6.84 -4.96 -16.24
CA ARG A 40 -5.84 -4.11 -15.56
C ARG A 40 -6.08 -3.94 -14.06
N ILE A 41 -7.24 -4.36 -13.54
CA ILE A 41 -7.64 -4.08 -12.15
C ILE A 41 -7.68 -5.37 -11.30
N THR A 42 -7.79 -6.55 -11.90
CA THR A 42 -7.90 -7.82 -11.15
C THR A 42 -6.57 -8.53 -10.85
N MET A 43 -5.43 -7.83 -10.84
CA MET A 43 -4.14 -8.41 -10.42
C MET A 43 -3.81 -8.19 -8.93
N ILE A 44 -4.70 -7.56 -8.15
CA ILE A 44 -4.48 -7.35 -6.71
C ILE A 44 -5.81 -7.54 -5.98
N SER A 45 -6.23 -8.78 -5.77
CA SER A 45 -7.15 -9.07 -4.66
C SER A 45 -7.15 -10.57 -4.37
N GLU A 46 -6.48 -10.94 -3.28
CA GLU A 46 -6.94 -11.97 -2.34
C GLU A 46 -6.37 -11.63 -0.94
N PRO A 47 -6.99 -12.13 0.15
CA PRO A 47 -7.69 -11.28 1.11
C PRO A 47 -6.98 -11.16 2.47
N ILE A 48 -7.12 -10.00 3.11
CA ILE A 48 -6.74 -9.78 4.51
C ILE A 48 -7.84 -10.35 5.40
N ALA A 49 -7.59 -11.52 5.96
CA ALA A 49 -8.28 -12.02 7.14
C ALA A 49 -7.25 -12.18 8.26
N LEU A 50 -7.58 -11.62 9.43
CA LEU A 50 -6.96 -11.82 10.75
C LEU A 50 -5.60 -11.16 10.98
N ALA A 51 -5.60 -10.06 11.76
CA ALA A 51 -4.77 -9.89 12.96
C ALA A 51 -4.86 -8.45 13.53
N ALA A 52 -6.06 -8.02 13.92
CA ALA A 52 -6.20 -6.91 14.86
C ALA A 52 -6.15 -7.51 16.28
N GLY A 53 -4.99 -7.45 16.96
CA GLY A 53 -4.92 -8.02 18.32
C GLY A 53 -3.65 -7.88 19.15
N LEU A 54 -2.51 -7.36 18.66
CA LEU A 54 -1.26 -7.36 19.44
C LEU A 54 -0.41 -6.09 19.26
N MET A 55 -0.94 -4.93 19.61
CA MET A 55 -0.17 -3.66 19.58
C MET A 55 -0.48 -2.79 20.82
N LEU A 56 -0.34 -3.33 22.04
CA LEU A 56 -0.48 -2.50 23.26
C LEU A 56 0.47 -2.87 24.42
N ALA A 57 1.56 -3.61 24.18
CA ALA A 57 2.43 -4.06 25.28
C ALA A 57 3.95 -3.75 25.15
N MET A 58 4.46 -3.16 24.06
CA MET A 58 5.92 -2.89 23.91
C MET A 58 6.32 -1.41 23.91
N GLY A 59 5.48 -0.52 24.46
CA GLY A 59 5.71 0.93 24.40
C GLY A 59 6.63 1.54 25.48
N ILE A 60 7.11 0.79 26.48
CA ILE A 60 7.71 1.42 27.68
C ILE A 60 9.22 1.15 27.87
N PHE A 61 9.88 0.31 27.06
CA PHE A 61 11.26 -0.11 27.39
C PHE A 61 12.42 0.63 26.70
N PHE A 62 12.17 1.59 25.80
CA PHE A 62 13.25 2.23 25.03
C PHE A 62 13.62 3.67 25.44
N TRP A 63 13.37 4.02 26.71
CA TRP A 63 13.76 5.35 27.20
C TRP A 63 14.45 5.29 28.58
N THR A 64 15.61 4.64 28.66
CA THR A 64 16.71 5.06 29.55
C THR A 64 18.05 4.57 28.98
N GLY A 65 19.05 5.45 28.98
CA GLY A 65 20.23 5.36 28.10
C GLY A 65 21.33 4.37 28.48
N LYS A 66 22.40 4.35 27.66
CA LYS A 66 23.76 4.78 28.06
C LYS A 66 24.82 4.52 26.96
N LYS A 67 25.51 5.63 26.63
CA LYS A 67 26.93 5.86 26.28
C LYS A 67 27.55 5.26 24.98
N PRO A 68 28.32 6.08 24.23
CA PRO A 68 29.06 5.63 23.04
C PRO A 68 30.31 4.83 23.42
N ILE A 69 30.52 3.72 22.72
CA ILE A 69 31.75 2.92 22.81
C ILE A 69 32.84 3.66 22.01
N SER A 70 33.79 4.24 22.74
CA SER A 70 35.04 4.76 22.17
C SER A 70 35.90 3.59 21.69
N ILE A 71 36.14 3.53 20.38
CA ILE A 71 37.08 2.59 19.78
C ILE A 71 38.49 3.13 19.99
N ALA A 72 39.24 2.52 20.91
CA ALA A 72 40.65 2.81 21.12
C ALA A 72 41.49 2.18 19.99
N LYS A 73 42.37 3.02 19.44
CA LYS A 73 43.33 2.73 18.37
C LYS A 73 44.44 1.77 18.85
N PRO A 74 44.67 0.61 18.21
CA PRO A 74 45.82 -0.22 18.56
C PRO A 74 47.13 0.44 18.11
N GLN A 75 48.01 0.58 19.08
CA GLN A 75 49.31 1.22 19.04
C GLN A 75 50.32 0.27 18.40
N ALA A 76 51.05 0.75 17.40
CA ALA A 76 52.16 0.04 16.78
C ALA A 76 53.35 -0.05 17.76
N VAL A 77 53.88 -1.25 17.96
CA VAL A 77 55.12 -1.50 18.70
C VAL A 77 56.28 -1.58 17.71
N PRO A 78 57.42 -0.89 17.95
CA PRO A 78 58.58 -0.85 17.05
C PRO A 78 59.47 -2.12 17.14
N PRO A 79 60.36 -2.35 16.15
CA PRO A 79 61.27 -3.48 16.15
C PRO A 79 62.56 -3.13 16.91
N GLU A 80 62.86 -3.86 17.99
CA GLU A 80 64.14 -3.78 18.69
C GLU A 80 64.92 -5.09 18.47
N LEU A 81 66.00 -4.98 17.69
CA LEU A 81 67.05 -5.99 17.61
C LEU A 81 67.82 -6.02 18.94
N VAL A 82 67.95 -7.19 19.56
CA VAL A 82 69.08 -7.48 20.46
C VAL A 82 69.60 -8.90 20.17
N GLN A 83 70.78 -8.93 19.55
CA GLN A 83 71.74 -10.02 19.68
C GLN A 83 72.20 -10.08 21.15
N ASN A 84 72.28 -11.24 21.79
CA ASN A 84 73.56 -11.87 22.14
C ASN A 84 73.40 -13.12 23.02
N THR A 85 74.21 -14.12 22.68
CA THR A 85 74.87 -15.13 23.54
C THR A 85 74.17 -15.66 24.79
N GLY A 86 73.92 -16.97 24.75
CA GLY A 86 73.84 -17.82 25.93
C GLY A 86 73.34 -19.17 25.49
N ILE A 87 74.22 -20.18 25.46
CA ILE A 87 73.78 -21.57 25.54
C ILE A 87 73.53 -21.81 27.03
N PRO A 88 72.28 -21.94 27.49
CA PRO A 88 71.98 -22.84 28.58
C PRO A 88 71.53 -24.16 27.94
N GLU A 89 72.31 -25.19 28.27
CA GLU A 89 71.89 -26.57 28.48
C GLU A 89 70.49 -26.95 27.98
N VAL A 90 70.44 -27.95 27.11
CA VAL A 90 69.25 -28.77 26.90
C VAL A 90 68.88 -29.39 28.26
N PRO A 91 67.79 -29.02 28.94
CA PRO A 91 67.18 -29.98 29.83
C PRO A 91 66.46 -30.96 28.91
N THR A 92 67.02 -32.15 28.76
CA THR A 92 66.29 -33.33 28.35
C THR A 92 65.19 -33.58 29.36
N THR A 93 64.10 -32.84 29.22
CA THR A 93 62.80 -33.18 29.79
C THR A 93 61.89 -33.39 28.61
N THR A 94 61.65 -34.67 28.31
CA THR A 94 60.57 -35.12 27.44
C THR A 94 59.34 -34.24 27.68
N PRO A 95 58.89 -33.46 26.69
CA PRO A 95 57.76 -32.59 26.86
C PRO A 95 56.55 -33.44 27.12
N ASP A 96 55.73 -33.02 28.08
CA ASP A 96 54.42 -33.59 28.36
C ASP A 96 53.47 -33.18 27.21
N THR A 97 53.79 -33.61 25.99
CA THR A 97 53.11 -33.33 24.71
C THR A 97 51.62 -33.61 24.80
N LYS A 98 51.22 -34.55 25.66
CA LYS A 98 49.83 -34.86 25.95
C LYS A 98 49.10 -33.72 26.66
N ALA A 99 49.75 -33.02 27.60
CA ALA A 99 49.16 -31.90 28.33
C ALA A 99 48.98 -30.67 27.42
N GLU A 100 49.94 -30.40 26.52
CA GLU A 100 49.87 -29.31 25.56
C GLU A 100 48.79 -29.56 24.49
N LEU A 101 48.69 -30.79 23.96
CA LEU A 101 47.61 -31.20 23.06
C LEU A 101 46.22 -31.10 23.73
N ALA A 102 46.13 -31.44 25.02
CA ALA A 102 44.89 -31.31 25.77
C ALA A 102 44.47 -29.83 25.92
N GLN A 103 45.41 -28.93 26.21
CA GLN A 103 45.15 -27.48 26.29
C GLN A 103 44.73 -26.89 24.93
N MET A 104 45.40 -27.28 23.85
CA MET A 104 45.03 -26.85 22.49
C MET A 104 43.63 -27.35 22.11
N SER A 105 43.29 -28.60 22.43
CA SER A 105 41.96 -29.14 22.17
C SER A 105 40.86 -28.39 22.93
N LEU A 106 41.13 -28.00 24.17
CA LEU A 106 40.21 -27.20 24.98
C LEU A 106 40.02 -25.79 24.40
N ALA A 107 41.12 -25.15 23.95
CA ALA A 107 41.08 -23.84 23.32
C ALA A 107 40.25 -23.85 22.02
N LEU A 108 40.36 -24.89 21.20
CA LEU A 108 39.56 -25.05 19.99
C LEU A 108 38.06 -25.17 20.30
N VAL A 109 37.70 -25.94 21.33
CA VAL A 109 36.30 -26.08 21.76
C VAL A 109 35.74 -24.74 22.25
N GLN A 110 36.52 -23.97 23.02
CA GLN A 110 36.11 -22.65 23.47
C GLN A 110 35.92 -21.67 22.30
N LEU A 111 36.88 -21.65 21.36
CA LEU A 111 36.80 -20.79 20.18
C LEU A 111 35.60 -21.15 19.30
N GLN A 112 35.30 -22.44 19.16
CA GLN A 112 34.14 -22.91 18.41
C GLN A 112 32.84 -22.47 19.08
N ALA A 113 32.73 -22.61 20.41
CA ALA A 113 31.57 -22.14 21.16
C ALA A 113 31.37 -20.63 20.99
N GLU A 114 32.46 -19.85 21.05
CA GLU A 114 32.40 -18.41 20.83
C GLU A 114 31.94 -18.07 19.40
N ALA A 115 32.51 -18.72 18.38
CA ALA A 115 32.12 -18.54 16.99
C ALA A 115 30.63 -18.86 16.75
N GLU A 116 30.11 -19.91 17.38
CA GLU A 116 28.68 -20.27 17.32
C GLU A 116 27.79 -19.17 17.93
N THR A 117 28.20 -18.60 19.07
CA THR A 117 27.45 -17.48 19.68
C THR A 117 27.45 -16.24 18.79
N GLN A 118 28.59 -15.90 18.17
CA GLN A 118 28.69 -14.76 17.24
C GLN A 118 27.81 -14.99 16.00
N MET A 119 27.78 -16.22 15.49
CA MET A 119 26.95 -16.57 14.34
C MET A 119 25.45 -16.42 14.63
N LEU A 120 24.99 -16.69 15.86
CA LEU A 120 23.60 -16.45 16.25
C LEU A 120 23.25 -14.96 16.18
N VAL A 121 24.12 -14.08 16.67
CA VAL A 121 23.93 -12.63 16.60
C VAL A 121 23.85 -12.16 15.15
N VAL A 122 24.74 -12.62 14.28
CA VAL A 122 24.71 -12.28 12.84
C VAL A 122 23.41 -12.75 12.18
N ARG A 123 22.95 -13.96 12.49
CA ARG A 123 21.68 -14.48 11.96
C ARG A 123 20.50 -13.63 12.41
N GLN A 124 20.47 -13.26 13.69
CA GLN A 124 19.42 -12.41 14.27
C GLN A 124 19.42 -11.02 13.64
N LEU A 125 20.59 -10.40 13.50
CA LEU A 125 20.72 -9.08 12.87
C LEU A 125 20.22 -9.10 11.42
N ARG A 126 20.62 -10.11 10.63
CA ARG A 126 20.13 -10.29 9.27
C ARG A 126 18.63 -10.55 9.18
N ALA A 127 18.03 -11.18 10.18
CA ALA A 127 16.59 -11.38 10.24
C ALA A 127 15.87 -10.04 10.50
N TRP A 128 16.40 -9.25 11.42
CA TRP A 128 15.90 -7.92 11.73
C TRP A 128 16.01 -6.94 10.55
N GLU A 129 17.14 -6.92 9.84
CA GLU A 129 17.32 -6.11 8.62
C GLU A 129 16.28 -6.48 7.54
N ARG A 130 16.04 -7.77 7.32
CA ARG A 130 15.01 -8.24 6.39
C ARG A 130 13.61 -7.80 6.79
N GLN A 131 13.31 -7.80 8.09
CA GLN A 131 12.04 -7.30 8.60
C GLN A 131 11.90 -5.80 8.36
N GLN A 132 12.94 -5.01 8.63
CA GLN A 132 12.93 -3.58 8.35
C GLN A 132 12.75 -3.27 6.87
N ALA A 133 13.45 -4.00 6.00
CA ALA A 133 13.30 -3.85 4.55
C ALA A 133 11.86 -4.13 4.10
N ARG A 134 11.21 -5.14 4.69
CA ARG A 134 9.82 -5.47 4.41
C ARG A 134 8.85 -4.39 4.89
N LEU A 135 9.10 -3.79 6.06
CA LEU A 135 8.29 -2.67 6.56
C LEU A 135 8.44 -1.44 5.67
N ALA A 136 9.67 -1.08 5.30
CA ALA A 136 9.93 0.05 4.40
C ALA A 136 9.27 -0.15 3.03
N GLU A 137 9.26 -1.38 2.51
CA GLU A 137 8.56 -1.70 1.26
C GLU A 137 7.03 -1.55 1.39
N LEU A 138 6.45 -2.02 2.50
CA LEU A 138 5.01 -1.82 2.77
C LEU A 138 4.66 -0.35 2.94
N GLU A 139 5.49 0.44 3.63
CA GLU A 139 5.31 1.89 3.76
C GLU A 139 5.35 2.58 2.40
N ARG A 140 6.27 2.18 1.52
CA ARG A 140 6.31 2.69 0.13
C ARG A 140 5.07 2.31 -0.66
N GLN A 141 4.60 1.07 -0.54
CA GLN A 141 3.39 0.62 -1.23
C GLN A 141 2.17 1.38 -0.75
N LEU A 142 2.03 1.60 0.57
CA LEU A 142 0.95 2.39 1.14
C LEU A 142 1.02 3.85 0.70
N ALA A 143 2.22 4.45 0.68
CA ALA A 143 2.43 5.82 0.20
C ALA A 143 2.15 5.97 -1.31
N ALA A 144 2.26 4.88 -2.09
CA ALA A 144 1.96 4.88 -3.52
C ALA A 144 0.46 4.76 -3.83
N ILE A 145 -0.37 4.34 -2.88
CA ILE A 145 -1.82 4.27 -3.07
C ILE A 145 -2.39 5.69 -3.07
N PRO A 146 -3.04 6.15 -4.16
CA PRO A 146 -3.71 7.44 -4.17
C PRO A 146 -4.77 7.51 -3.07
N ASP A 147 -4.91 8.67 -2.42
CA ASP A 147 -5.95 8.87 -1.41
C ASP A 147 -7.33 8.56 -2.02
N PRO A 148 -8.04 7.52 -1.56
CA PRO A 148 -9.34 7.15 -2.12
C PRO A 148 -10.36 8.29 -2.01
N LEU A 149 -10.23 9.17 -1.01
CA LEU A 149 -11.12 10.32 -0.87
C LEU A 149 -10.87 11.35 -1.98
N GLU A 150 -9.62 11.55 -2.40
CA GLU A 150 -9.30 12.44 -3.52
C GLU A 150 -9.82 11.87 -4.84
N GLU A 151 -9.78 10.56 -5.05
CA GLU A 151 -10.38 9.96 -6.26
C GLU A 151 -11.89 10.15 -6.30
N VAL A 152 -12.58 9.97 -5.16
CA VAL A 152 -14.02 10.23 -5.06
C VAL A 152 -14.31 11.71 -5.33
N ARG A 153 -13.55 12.64 -4.74
CA ARG A 153 -13.67 14.08 -4.99
C ARG A 153 -13.52 14.41 -6.47
N ARG A 154 -12.52 13.82 -7.13
CA ARG A 154 -12.27 13.99 -8.56
C ARG A 154 -13.45 13.51 -9.41
N GLN A 155 -14.04 12.37 -9.08
CA GLN A 155 -15.21 11.85 -9.78
C GLN A 155 -16.45 12.71 -9.59
N VAL A 156 -16.67 13.22 -8.38
CA VAL A 156 -17.76 14.17 -8.09
C VAL A 156 -17.59 15.47 -8.87
N GLU A 157 -16.37 16.02 -8.91
CA GLU A 157 -16.02 17.19 -9.72
C GLU A 157 -16.26 16.97 -11.22
N GLN A 158 -15.87 15.80 -11.75
CA GLN A 158 -16.09 15.45 -13.15
C GLN A 158 -17.57 15.28 -13.51
N ALA A 159 -18.36 14.70 -12.61
CA ALA A 159 -19.80 14.57 -12.79
C ALA A 159 -20.48 15.95 -12.83
N ALA A 160 -20.15 16.83 -11.88
CA ALA A 160 -20.65 18.19 -11.83
C ALA A 160 -20.28 18.99 -13.10
N TYR A 161 -19.02 18.89 -13.55
CA TYR A 161 -18.57 19.48 -14.81
C TYR A 161 -19.43 19.07 -15.99
N THR A 162 -19.65 17.76 -16.15
CA THR A 162 -20.38 17.21 -17.30
C THR A 162 -21.81 17.74 -17.34
N MET A 163 -22.47 17.86 -16.18
CA MET A 163 -23.82 18.40 -16.08
C MET A 163 -23.87 19.90 -16.41
N VAL A 164 -22.92 20.70 -15.92
CA VAL A 164 -22.84 22.14 -16.27
C VAL A 164 -22.61 22.32 -17.77
N TYR A 165 -21.68 21.56 -18.34
CA TYR A 165 -21.38 21.61 -19.77
C TYR A 165 -22.62 21.30 -20.62
N HIS A 166 -23.38 20.26 -20.24
CA HIS A 166 -24.61 19.91 -20.92
C HIS A 166 -25.71 20.99 -20.78
N ALA A 167 -25.84 21.59 -19.60
CA ALA A 167 -26.74 22.72 -19.38
C ALA A 167 -26.35 23.93 -20.26
N ASP A 168 -25.06 24.25 -20.35
CA ASP A 168 -24.55 25.31 -21.23
C ASP A 168 -24.85 25.03 -22.71
N LEU A 169 -24.66 23.79 -23.17
CA LEU A 169 -25.02 23.38 -24.53
C LEU A 169 -26.51 23.58 -24.80
N LYS A 170 -27.37 23.15 -23.87
CA LYS A 170 -28.82 23.33 -23.98
C LYS A 170 -29.20 24.80 -24.07
N TYR A 171 -28.60 25.64 -23.23
CA TYR A 171 -28.90 27.07 -23.17
C TYR A 171 -28.45 27.80 -24.43
N ASN A 172 -27.20 27.60 -24.85
CA ASN A 172 -26.55 28.40 -25.89
C ASN A 172 -26.79 27.85 -27.31
N LYS A 173 -26.83 26.53 -27.48
CA LYS A 173 -26.89 25.90 -28.81
C LYS A 173 -28.26 25.36 -29.18
N LEU A 174 -28.97 24.79 -28.21
CA LEU A 174 -30.26 24.14 -28.47
C LEU A 174 -31.47 25.05 -28.19
N ASN A 175 -31.24 26.26 -27.68
CA ASN A 175 -32.26 27.21 -27.25
C ASN A 175 -33.27 26.63 -26.23
N LEU A 176 -32.89 25.56 -25.51
CA LEU A 176 -33.69 24.90 -24.47
C LEU A 176 -33.46 25.58 -23.12
N LYS A 177 -33.78 26.87 -23.04
CA LYS A 177 -33.38 27.75 -21.93
C LYS A 177 -33.92 27.30 -20.57
N ASP A 178 -35.21 26.96 -20.48
CA ASP A 178 -35.81 26.57 -19.20
C ASP A 178 -35.29 25.20 -18.70
N SER A 179 -35.06 24.25 -19.61
CA SER A 179 -34.43 22.97 -19.27
C SER A 179 -32.99 23.16 -18.78
N ALA A 180 -32.22 24.04 -19.42
CA ALA A 180 -30.88 24.37 -18.98
C ALA A 180 -30.86 25.01 -17.58
N ILE A 181 -31.80 25.92 -17.30
CA ILE A 181 -31.96 26.53 -15.96
C ILE A 181 -32.19 25.45 -14.89
N GLN A 182 -33.08 24.49 -15.17
CA GLN A 182 -33.33 23.37 -14.26
C GLN A 182 -32.09 22.50 -14.06
N ASP A 183 -31.32 22.24 -15.12
CA ASP A 183 -30.09 21.44 -15.03
C ASP A 183 -29.02 22.16 -14.20
N PHE A 184 -28.83 23.48 -14.36
CA PHE A 184 -27.94 24.27 -13.50
C PHE A 184 -28.38 24.22 -12.02
N GLN A 185 -29.67 24.37 -11.74
CA GLN A 185 -30.21 24.25 -10.38
C GLN A 185 -29.94 22.86 -9.79
N ARG A 186 -30.04 21.81 -10.61
CA ARG A 186 -29.74 20.43 -10.18
C ARG A 186 -28.28 20.26 -9.81
N VAL A 187 -27.34 20.85 -10.56
CA VAL A 187 -25.90 20.82 -10.19
C VAL A 187 -25.67 21.44 -8.82
N ILE A 188 -26.27 22.61 -8.56
CA ILE A 188 -26.13 23.30 -7.27
C ILE A 188 -26.66 22.44 -6.12
N LYS A 189 -27.79 21.75 -6.34
CA LYS A 189 -28.42 20.89 -5.34
C LYS A 189 -27.62 19.60 -5.08
N LEU A 190 -27.14 18.93 -6.13
CA LEU A 190 -26.49 17.63 -6.03
C LEU A 190 -25.01 17.75 -5.65
N TYR A 191 -24.33 18.81 -6.08
CA TYR A 191 -22.89 18.97 -5.94
C TYR A 191 -22.51 20.32 -5.31
N PRO A 192 -23.10 20.70 -4.16
CA PRO A 192 -22.99 22.05 -3.61
C PRO A 192 -21.57 22.47 -3.26
N GLN A 193 -20.68 21.51 -2.99
CA GLN A 193 -19.29 21.76 -2.60
C GLN A 193 -18.30 21.80 -3.79
N THR A 194 -18.79 21.63 -5.02
CA THR A 194 -17.93 21.65 -6.21
C THR A 194 -17.76 23.06 -6.76
N ARG A 195 -16.64 23.32 -7.43
CA ARG A 195 -16.45 24.61 -8.15
C ARG A 195 -17.50 24.81 -9.25
N TRP A 196 -18.01 23.71 -9.81
CA TRP A 196 -19.03 23.74 -10.87
C TRP A 196 -20.41 24.17 -10.38
N ALA A 197 -20.75 23.92 -9.10
CA ALA A 197 -21.94 24.51 -8.50
C ALA A 197 -21.82 26.04 -8.45
N GLN A 198 -20.65 26.59 -8.14
CA GLN A 198 -20.43 28.03 -8.19
C GLN A 198 -20.58 28.59 -9.61
N VAL A 199 -20.02 27.90 -10.61
CA VAL A 199 -20.20 28.27 -12.03
C VAL A 199 -21.68 28.27 -12.40
N ALA A 200 -22.44 27.24 -12.01
CA ALA A 200 -23.87 27.17 -12.25
C ALA A 200 -24.64 28.31 -11.57
N GLN A 201 -24.28 28.70 -10.34
CA GLN A 201 -24.88 29.86 -9.66
C GLN A 201 -24.63 31.17 -10.40
N ASN A 202 -23.40 31.38 -10.87
CA ASN A 202 -23.04 32.57 -11.64
C ASN A 202 -23.82 32.61 -12.95
N LYS A 203 -23.90 31.49 -13.68
CA LYS A 203 -24.68 31.35 -14.91
C LYS A 203 -26.16 31.66 -14.71
N LEU A 204 -26.78 31.15 -13.65
CA LEU A 204 -28.18 31.46 -13.33
C LEU A 204 -28.40 32.94 -13.01
N SER A 205 -27.42 33.59 -12.40
CA SER A 205 -27.45 35.02 -12.09
C SER A 205 -27.36 35.86 -13.37
N GLU A 206 -26.44 35.51 -14.29
CA GLU A 206 -26.32 36.12 -15.62
C GLU A 206 -27.64 36.01 -16.41
N ILE A 207 -28.23 34.81 -16.45
CA ILE A 207 -29.50 34.55 -17.15
C ILE A 207 -30.62 35.42 -16.58
N ARG A 208 -30.70 35.54 -15.25
CA ARG A 208 -31.71 36.35 -14.56
C ARG A 208 -31.55 37.84 -14.89
N TYR A 209 -30.32 38.34 -14.91
CA TYR A 209 -30.02 39.72 -15.27
C TYR A 209 -30.43 40.03 -16.72
N ASN A 210 -30.03 39.16 -17.66
CA ASN A 210 -30.35 39.32 -19.09
C ASN A 210 -31.86 39.27 -19.35
N ARG A 211 -32.61 38.42 -18.64
CA ARG A 211 -34.08 38.34 -18.77
C ARG A 211 -34.76 39.61 -18.25
N LYS A 212 -34.24 40.25 -17.19
CA LYS A 212 -34.78 41.53 -16.68
C LYS A 212 -34.48 42.69 -17.65
N GLY A 213 -33.27 42.73 -18.21
CA GLY A 213 -32.90 43.75 -19.19
C GLY A 213 -33.68 43.66 -20.51
N ALA A 214 -34.16 42.46 -20.88
CA ALA A 214 -34.99 42.27 -22.07
C ALA A 214 -36.47 42.63 -21.89
N LEU A 215 -36.91 42.98 -20.67
CA LEU A 215 -38.28 43.34 -20.34
C LEU A 215 -38.49 44.86 -20.14
N LEU A 216 -37.44 45.65 -20.32
CA LEU A 216 -37.44 47.12 -20.30
C LEU A 216 -37.27 47.65 -21.73
#